data_AF-A0A7R9MEB5-F1
#
_entry.id   AF-A0A7R9MEB5-F1
#
_cell.length_a   1.000
_cell.length_b   1.000
_cell.length_c   1.000
_cell.angle_alpha   90.00
_cell.angle_beta   90.00
_cell.angle_gamma   90.00
#
_symmetry.space_group_name_H-M   'P 1'
#
loop_
_entity.id
_entity.type
_entity.pdbx_description
1 polymer ?
#
loop_
_entity_poly.entity_id
_entity_poly.type
_entity_poly.pdbx_seq_one_letter_code
_entity_poly.pdbx_strand_id
1 'polypeptide(L)'
;MGVSCGASVITIILVIFNFIWLALGGVILWLGIKIAIWSGDLGNIQENNWLIGACVVILVGVLIVILAFLGCCGAIKQSPCMLCTYGFIILILVILEGVGAYFAFTYKHD
;
A
#
# COMPACT_ATOMS: atom_id res chain seq x y z
N MET A 1 -29.63 1.90 10.35
CA MET A 1 -29.66 0.43 10.46
C MET A 1 -28.83 0.09 11.69
N GLY A 2 -29.39 -0.63 12.66
CA GLY A 2 -28.79 -0.81 13.98
C GLY A 2 -27.43 -1.47 13.88
N VAL A 3 -26.38 -0.73 14.22
CA VAL A 3 -25.03 -1.29 14.25
C VAL A 3 -24.94 -2.13 15.51
N SER A 4 -24.92 -3.45 15.33
CA SER A 4 -24.55 -4.38 16.40
C SER A 4 -23.22 -3.92 17.02
N CYS A 5 -23.10 -4.00 18.34
CA CYS A 5 -21.90 -3.56 19.06
C CYS A 5 -20.60 -4.12 18.44
N GLY A 6 -20.63 -5.34 17.87
CA GLY A 6 -19.48 -5.94 17.19
C GLY A 6 -19.10 -5.29 15.85
N ALA A 7 -20.09 -4.88 15.03
CA ALA A 7 -19.84 -4.23 13.74
C ALA A 7 -19.27 -2.81 13.92
N SER A 8 -19.67 -2.11 14.98
CA SER A 8 -19.11 -0.80 15.36
C SER A 8 -17.62 -0.92 15.72
N VAL A 9 -17.25 -1.93 16.52
CA VAL A 9 -15.87 -2.14 16.98
C VAL A 9 -14.95 -2.43 15.80
N ILE A 10 -15.36 -3.31 14.88
CA ILE A 10 -14.58 -3.65 13.68
C ILE A 10 -14.38 -2.42 12.79
N THR A 11 -15.42 -1.60 12.62
CA THR A 11 -15.35 -0.37 11.80
C THR A 11 -14.35 0.63 12.39
N ILE A 12 -14.36 0.82 13.71
CA ILE A 12 -13.41 1.70 14.42
C ILE A 12 -11.98 1.18 14.27
N ILE A 13 -11.76 -0.12 14.46
CA ILE A 13 -10.44 -0.73 14.30
C ILE A 13 -9.92 -0.54 12.87
N LEU A 14 -10.78 -0.79 11.86
CA LEU A 14 -10.43 -0.61 10.45
C LEU A 14 -10.06 0.84 10.13
N VAL A 15 -10.79 1.82 10.67
CA VAL A 15 -10.46 3.24 10.46
C VAL A 15 -9.11 3.59 11.09
N ILE A 16 -8.87 3.19 12.34
CA ILE A 16 -7.60 3.49 13.03
C ILE A 16 -6.42 2.83 12.30
N PHE A 17 -6.55 1.56 11.94
CA PHE A 17 -5.52 0.82 11.23
C PHE A 17 -5.21 1.44 9.87
N ASN A 18 -6.24 1.73 9.05
CA ASN A 18 -6.03 2.35 7.74
C ASN A 18 -5.48 3.77 7.88
N PHE A 19 -5.82 4.53 8.93
CA PHE A 19 -5.23 5.84 9.17
C PHE A 19 -3.72 5.78 9.48
N ILE A 20 -3.29 4.77 10.25
CA ILE A 20 -1.86 4.52 10.49
C ILE A 20 -1.15 4.22 9.16
N TRP A 21 -1.73 3.35 8.33
CA TRP A 21 -1.17 3.04 7.00
C TRP A 21 -1.15 4.23 6.06
N LEU A 22 -2.14 5.12 6.14
CA LEU A 22 -2.15 6.36 5.38
C LEU A 22 -0.96 7.26 5.76
N ALA A 23 -0.68 7.40 7.05
CA ALA A 23 0.47 8.15 7.55
C ALA A 23 1.80 7.52 7.12
N LEU A 24 1.94 6.19 7.28
CA LEU A 24 3.13 5.45 6.85
C LEU A 24 3.35 5.55 5.33
N GLY A 25 2.29 5.40 4.53
CA GLY A 25 2.35 5.56 3.08
C GLY A 25 2.81 6.95 2.67
N GLY A 26 2.35 8.00 3.37
CA GLY A 26 2.81 9.38 3.17
C GLY A 26 4.31 9.55 3.46
N VAL A 27 4.82 8.95 4.54
CA VAL A 27 6.26 8.98 4.87
C VAL A 27 7.08 8.25 3.80
N ILE A 28 6.62 7.07 3.35
CA ILE A 28 7.29 6.29 2.31
C ILE A 28 7.35 7.06 1.00
N LEU A 29 6.24 7.72 0.60
CA LEU A 29 6.21 8.59 -0.59
C LEU A 29 7.19 9.75 -0.49
N TRP A 30 7.22 10.42 0.66
CA TRP A 30 8.14 11.52 0.89
C TRP A 30 9.60 11.08 0.76
N LEU A 31 9.95 9.92 1.33
CA LEU A 31 11.29 9.34 1.21
C LEU A 31 11.60 8.93 -0.23
N GLY A 32 10.68 8.25 -0.92
CA GLY A 32 10.87 7.82 -2.30
C GLY A 32 11.13 8.99 -3.26
N ILE A 33 10.38 10.09 -3.11
CA ILE A 33 10.57 11.31 -3.92
C ILE A 33 11.93 11.96 -3.60
N LYS A 34 12.29 12.07 -2.32
CA LYS A 34 13.59 12.62 -1.90
C LYS A 34 14.76 11.85 -2.51
N ILE A 35 14.64 10.53 -2.54
CA ILE A 35 15.64 9.64 -3.12
C ILE A 35 15.70 9.80 -4.64
N ALA A 36 14.55 9.83 -5.31
CA ALA A 36 14.46 9.99 -6.77
C ALA A 36 15.08 11.32 -7.25
N ILE A 37 14.86 12.42 -6.53
CA ILE A 37 15.43 13.73 -6.86
C ILE A 37 16.96 13.71 -6.69
N TRP A 38 17.45 13.12 -5.60
CA TRP A 38 18.89 13.07 -5.32
C TRP A 38 19.66 12.24 -6.36
N SER A 39 19.05 11.14 -6.82
CA SER A 39 19.60 10.30 -7.89
C SER A 39 19.53 10.90 -9.29
N GLY A 40 18.53 11.75 -9.56
CA GLY A 40 18.41 12.44 -10.85
C GLY A 40 19.51 13.48 -11.11
N ASP A 41 20.11 14.02 -10.06
CA ASP A 41 21.16 15.05 -10.13
C ASP A 41 22.58 14.46 -10.34
N LEU A 42 22.77 13.20 -9.95
CA LEU A 42 24.03 12.46 -10.07
C LEU A 42 24.09 11.73 -11.43
N GLY A 43 24.20 12.44 -12.54
CA GLY A 43 24.18 11.85 -13.89
C GLY A 43 25.34 10.90 -14.25
N ASN A 44 25.42 9.70 -13.65
CA ASN A 44 26.46 8.72 -14.00
C ASN A 44 26.03 7.26 -13.68
N ILE A 45 25.64 6.51 -14.73
CA ILE A 45 25.78 5.07 -15.08
C ILE A 45 25.60 3.94 -14.00
N GLN A 46 25.77 4.19 -12.70
CA GLN A 46 25.45 3.29 -11.57
C GLN A 46 24.00 3.52 -11.03
N GLU A 47 23.39 4.65 -11.38
CA GLU A 47 22.12 5.17 -10.84
C GLU A 47 20.84 4.44 -11.31
N ASN A 48 20.88 3.67 -12.40
CA ASN A 48 19.65 3.07 -12.93
C ASN A 48 18.96 2.15 -11.90
N ASN A 49 19.74 1.36 -11.14
CA ASN A 49 19.18 0.46 -10.13
C ASN A 49 18.57 1.22 -8.95
N TRP A 50 19.16 2.36 -8.58
CA TRP A 50 18.66 3.17 -7.47
C TRP A 50 17.42 3.99 -7.86
N LEU A 51 17.38 4.50 -9.10
CA LEU A 51 16.18 5.11 -9.69
C LEU A 51 15.03 4.10 -9.82
N ILE A 52 15.31 2.87 -10.26
CA ILE A 52 14.32 1.79 -10.30
C ILE A 52 13.81 1.50 -8.88
N GLY A 53 14.72 1.36 -7.89
CA GLY A 53 14.34 1.15 -6.50
C GLY A 53 13.46 2.28 -5.95
N ALA A 54 13.83 3.54 -6.19
CA ALA A 54 13.04 4.71 -5.78
C ALA A 54 11.66 4.74 -6.44
N CYS A 55 11.58 4.41 -7.73
CA CYS A 55 10.32 4.33 -8.46
C CYS A 55 9.39 3.25 -7.88
N VAL A 56 9.93 2.07 -7.54
CA VAL A 56 9.18 0.99 -6.87
C VAL A 56 8.67 1.45 -5.51
N VAL A 57 9.51 2.10 -4.70
CA VAL A 57 9.11 2.63 -3.38
C VAL A 57 7.99 3.67 -3.49
N ILE A 58 8.07 4.57 -4.48
CA ILE A 58 7.00 5.53 -4.76
C ILE A 58 5.71 4.80 -5.16
N LEU A 59 5.79 3.84 -6.07
CA LEU A 59 4.62 3.11 -6.56
C LEU A 59 3.91 2.32 -5.44
N VAL A 60 4.69 1.65 -4.58
CA VAL A 60 4.18 0.98 -3.38
C VAL A 60 3.56 1.99 -2.40
N GLY A 61 4.20 3.13 -2.16
CA GLY A 61 3.67 4.19 -1.31
C GLY A 61 2.33 4.73 -1.80
N VAL A 62 2.17 4.95 -3.11
CA VAL A 62 0.91 5.41 -3.71
C VAL A 62 -0.18 4.37 -3.52
N LEU A 63 0.13 3.09 -3.75
CA LEU A 63 -0.82 2.00 -3.54
C LEU A 63 -1.30 1.93 -2.09
N ILE A 64 -0.38 2.01 -1.11
CA ILE A 64 -0.73 2.02 0.32
C ILE A 64 -1.66 3.18 0.66
N VAL A 65 -1.38 4.39 0.16
CA VAL A 65 -2.22 5.58 0.40
C VAL A 65 -3.62 5.42 -0.20
N ILE A 66 -3.73 4.90 -1.42
CA ILE A 66 -5.02 4.66 -2.08
C ILE A 66 -5.82 3.61 -1.30
N LEU A 67 -5.21 2.49 -0.94
CA LEU A 67 -5.85 1.41 -0.18
C LEU A 67 -6.33 1.91 1.19
N ALA A 68 -5.48 2.64 1.90
CA ALA A 68 -5.80 3.23 3.18
C ALA A 68 -6.97 4.23 3.09
N PHE A 69 -6.98 5.08 2.06
CA PHE A 69 -8.07 6.01 1.82
C PHE A 69 -9.38 5.29 1.51
N LEU A 70 -9.35 4.27 0.63
CA LEU A 70 -10.53 3.44 0.32
C LEU A 70 -11.04 2.67 1.54
N GLY A 71 -10.14 2.16 2.39
CA GLY A 71 -10.49 1.49 3.65
C GLY A 71 -11.18 2.43 4.64
N CYS A 72 -10.62 3.63 4.84
CA CYS A 72 -11.22 4.67 5.70
C CYS A 72 -12.57 5.15 5.16
N CYS A 73 -12.65 5.51 3.87
CA CYS A 73 -13.89 5.99 3.26
C CYS A 73 -14.97 4.89 3.21
N GLY A 74 -14.59 3.64 2.92
CA GLY A 74 -15.48 2.49 2.91
C GLY A 74 -16.07 2.20 4.30
N ALA A 75 -15.24 2.28 5.34
CA ALA A 75 -15.66 2.14 6.73
C ALA A 75 -16.60 3.28 7.17
N ILE A 76 -16.28 4.55 6.84
CA ILE A 76 -17.10 5.71 7.20
C ILE A 76 -18.44 5.73 6.47
N LYS A 77 -18.47 5.40 5.17
CA LYS A 77 -19.72 5.40 4.39
C LYS A 77 -20.65 4.22 4.69
N GLN A 78 -20.24 3.25 5.51
CA GLN A 78 -20.94 1.97 5.73
C GLN A 78 -21.44 1.34 4.41
N SER A 79 -20.73 1.60 3.30
CA SER A 79 -21.16 1.13 1.99
C SER A 79 -20.59 -0.26 1.79
N PRO A 80 -21.44 -1.31 1.74
CA PRO A 80 -20.97 -2.68 1.59
C PRO A 80 -20.21 -2.87 0.27
N CYS A 81 -20.60 -2.15 -0.78
CA CYS A 81 -19.90 -2.18 -2.07
C CYS A 81 -18.45 -1.70 -1.94
N MET A 82 -18.21 -0.55 -1.27
CA MET A 82 -16.86 0.03 -1.15
C MET A 82 -15.94 -0.82 -0.26
N LEU A 83 -16.50 -1.43 0.80
CA LEU A 83 -15.76 -2.34 1.68
C LEU A 83 -15.48 -3.69 1.00
N CYS A 84 -16.41 -4.22 0.19
CA CYS A 84 -16.18 -5.40 -0.64
C CYS A 84 -15.09 -5.15 -1.69
N THR A 85 -15.09 -3.99 -2.36
CA THR A 85 -14.04 -3.64 -3.33
C THR A 85 -12.68 -3.53 -2.65
N TYR A 86 -12.60 -2.90 -1.47
CA TYR A 86 -11.37 -2.86 -0.67
C TYR A 86 -10.87 -4.28 -0.35
N GLY A 87 -11.75 -5.15 0.17
CA GLY A 87 -11.40 -6.54 0.48
C GLY A 87 -10.94 -7.32 -0.74
N PHE A 88 -11.59 -7.13 -1.89
CA PHE A 88 -11.23 -7.79 -3.15
C PHE A 88 -9.85 -7.35 -3.65
N ILE A 89 -9.55 -6.05 -3.58
CA ILE A 89 -8.23 -5.52 -3.96
C ILE A 89 -7.14 -6.09 -3.04
N ILE A 90 -7.36 -6.10 -1.72
CA ILE A 90 -6.41 -6.68 -0.75
C ILE A 90 -6.19 -8.17 -1.03
N LEU A 91 -7.25 -8.92 -1.33
CA LEU A 91 -7.15 -10.35 -1.66
C LEU A 91 -6.27 -10.57 -2.89
N ILE A 92 -6.46 -9.79 -3.96
CA ILE A 92 -5.62 -9.84 -5.16
C ILE A 92 -4.16 -9.54 -4.82
N LEU A 93 -3.92 -8.51 -4.00
CA LEU A 93 -2.55 -8.16 -3.59
C LEU A 93 -1.88 -9.29 -2.80
N VAL A 94 -2.59 -9.95 -1.90
CA VAL A 94 -2.04 -11.11 -1.16
C VAL A 94 -1.69 -12.25 -2.10
N ILE A 95 -2.51 -12.52 -3.12
CA ILE A 95 -2.19 -13.53 -4.14
C ILE A 95 -0.93 -13.12 -4.92
N LEU A 96 -0.85 -11.86 -5.34
CA LEU A 96 0.28 -11.34 -6.11
C LEU A 96 1.59 -11.40 -5.30
N GLU A 97 1.57 -10.98 -4.04
CA GLU A 97 2.71 -11.07 -3.12
C GLU A 97 3.11 -12.53 -2.89
N GLY A 98 2.15 -13.44 -2.71
CA GLY A 98 2.42 -14.87 -2.56
C GLY A 98 3.09 -15.49 -3.78
N VAL A 99 2.61 -15.15 -4.98
CA VAL A 99 3.21 -15.59 -6.25
C VAL A 99 4.61 -15.00 -6.42
N GLY A 100 4.78 -13.70 -6.13
CA GLY A 100 6.07 -13.03 -6.18
C GLY A 100 7.08 -13.64 -5.21
N ALA A 101 6.67 -13.94 -3.98
CA ALA A 101 7.50 -14.62 -3.00
C ALA A 101 7.91 -16.02 -3.47
N TYR A 102 6.97 -16.81 -3.99
CA TYR A 102 7.26 -18.13 -4.54
C TYR A 102 8.31 -18.08 -5.65
N PHE A 103 8.14 -17.19 -6.63
CA PHE A 103 9.13 -17.01 -7.69
C PHE A 103 10.47 -16.54 -7.12
N ALA A 104 10.47 -15.55 -6.22
CA ALA A 104 11.69 -15.07 -5.59
C ALA A 104 12.46 -16.17 -4.85
N PHE A 105 11.77 -17.11 -4.17
CA PHE A 105 12.43 -18.25 -3.53
C PHE A 105 13.02 -19.25 -4.53
N THR A 106 12.32 -19.52 -5.63
CA THR A 106 12.81 -20.46 -6.66
C THR A 106 14.03 -19.92 -7.41
N TYR A 107 14.00 -18.66 -7.85
CA TYR A 107 15.10 -18.05 -8.60
C TYR A 107 16.32 -17.71 -7.72
N LYS A 108 16.15 -17.55 -6.40
CA LYS A 108 17.28 -17.36 -5.48
C LYS A 108 18.10 -18.64 -5.29
N HIS A 109 17.62 -19.77 -5.82
CA HIS A 109 18.28 -21.07 -5.76
C HIS A 109 19.06 -21.41 -7.05
N ASP A 110 19.08 -20.50 -8.05
CA ASP A 110 19.95 -20.51 -9.22
C ASP A 110 21.07 -19.47 -9.07
#